data_AF-A0A937DVI0-F1
#
_entry.id   AF-A0A937DVI0-F1
#
_cell.length_a   1.000
_cell.length_b   1.000
_cell.length_c   1.000
_cell.angle_alpha   90.00
_cell.angle_beta   90.00
_cell.angle_gamma   90.00
#
_symmetry.space_group_name_H-M   'P 1'
#
loop_
_entity.id
_entity.type
_entity.pdbx_description
1 polymer ?
#
loop_
_entity_poly.entity_id
_entity_poly.type
_entity_poly.pdbx_seq_one_letter_code
_entity_poly.pdbx_strand_id
1 'polypeptide(L)'
;MKTPKLAGLAALMLTATACTQTASGPPPGMTADQAAAYCSKLSWAYGEYVASGMGDSTNDDDGTQADIDARLAIAQCHEGQTAAAIPVLQRELRRNKVPVPPA
;
A
#
# COMPACT_ATOMS: atom_id res chain seq x y z
N MET A 1 -18.96 -46.99 26.75
CA MET A 1 -17.55 -47.34 26.44
C MET A 1 -17.08 -46.34 25.38
N LYS A 2 -15.95 -45.64 25.40
CA LYS A 2 -14.79 -45.48 26.28
C LYS A 2 -14.14 -44.17 25.78
N THR A 3 -13.99 -43.17 26.64
CA THR A 3 -13.21 -41.95 26.34
C THR A 3 -11.71 -42.24 26.47
N PRO A 4 -10.84 -41.65 25.63
CA PRO A 4 -9.44 -41.48 25.99
C PRO A 4 -9.23 -40.05 26.51
N LYS A 5 -8.91 -39.96 27.80
CA LYS A 5 -8.19 -38.84 28.39
C LYS A 5 -6.72 -39.00 28.03
N LEU A 6 -6.17 -38.09 27.25
CA LEU A 6 -4.72 -37.86 27.16
C LEU A 6 -4.48 -36.43 27.62
N ALA A 7 -4.14 -36.35 28.89
CA ALA A 7 -3.55 -35.18 29.50
C ALA A 7 -2.08 -35.11 29.09
N GLY A 8 -1.58 -33.88 28.90
CA GLY A 8 -0.20 -33.57 29.24
C GLY A 8 0.69 -33.13 28.08
N LEU A 9 1.12 -31.86 28.20
CA LEU A 9 2.46 -31.37 27.87
C LEU A 9 2.83 -31.23 26.40
N ALA A 10 2.49 -30.07 25.83
CA ALA A 10 3.50 -29.21 25.23
C ALA A 10 2.96 -27.78 25.21
N ALA A 11 3.40 -26.97 26.18
CA ALA A 11 3.39 -25.53 26.03
C ALA A 11 4.32 -25.18 24.86
N LEU A 12 3.77 -25.19 23.65
CA LEU A 12 4.41 -24.52 22.53
C LEU A 12 4.33 -23.03 22.86
N MET A 13 5.44 -22.48 23.35
CA MET A 13 5.72 -21.06 23.27
C MET A 13 5.68 -20.68 21.79
N LEU A 14 4.50 -20.31 21.28
CA LEU A 14 4.36 -19.55 20.05
C LEU A 14 4.96 -18.18 20.35
N THR A 15 6.28 -18.04 20.16
CA THR A 15 6.86 -16.73 19.90
C THR A 15 6.22 -16.23 18.62
N ALA A 16 5.19 -15.40 18.77
CA ALA A 16 4.53 -14.70 17.68
C ALA A 16 5.52 -13.70 17.06
N THR A 17 6.46 -14.21 16.27
CA THR A 17 7.23 -13.39 15.34
C THR A 17 6.39 -13.12 14.12
N ALA A 18 6.28 -11.82 13.82
CA ALA A 18 5.74 -11.22 12.61
C ALA A 18 4.22 -11.26 12.45
N CYS A 19 3.52 -10.42 13.21
CA CYS A 19 2.63 -9.51 12.51
C CYS A 19 3.54 -8.61 11.69
N THR A 20 3.67 -8.87 10.39
CA THR A 20 4.10 -7.86 9.43
C THR A 20 3.01 -6.80 9.47
N GLN A 21 3.13 -5.91 10.45
CA GLN A 21 2.28 -4.75 10.63
C GLN A 21 2.30 -4.01 9.29
N THR A 22 1.16 -4.03 8.59
CA THR A 22 0.90 -3.06 7.54
C THR A 22 1.26 -1.72 8.17
N ALA A 23 2.33 -1.09 7.69
CA ALA A 23 2.86 0.08 8.35
C ALA A 23 1.85 1.22 8.18
N SER A 24 0.92 1.34 9.13
CA SER A 24 -0.17 2.33 9.17
C SER A 24 0.34 3.73 9.52
N GLY A 25 1.60 4.02 9.23
CA GLY A 25 2.28 5.24 9.66
C GLY A 25 3.08 5.88 8.54
N PRO A 26 3.65 7.06 8.80
CA PRO A 26 4.55 7.73 7.86
C PRO A 26 5.80 6.90 7.56
N PRO A 27 6.37 7.04 6.34
CA PRO A 27 7.66 6.44 6.03
C PRO A 27 8.78 7.05 6.91
N PRO A 28 9.92 6.34 7.07
CA PRO A 28 11.07 6.86 7.82
C PRO A 28 11.52 8.23 7.31
N GLY A 29 11.78 9.16 8.22
CA GLY A 29 12.22 10.52 7.88
C GLY A 29 11.09 11.49 7.53
N MET A 30 9.82 11.09 7.64
CA MET A 30 8.66 11.98 7.55
C MET A 30 7.82 11.94 8.83
N THR A 31 7.25 13.09 9.21
CA THR A 31 6.14 13.11 10.16
C THR A 31 4.85 12.60 9.50
N ALA A 32 3.84 12.26 10.32
CA ALA A 32 2.54 11.83 9.81
C ALA A 32 1.90 12.88 8.89
N ASP A 33 1.97 14.16 9.26
CA ASP A 33 1.41 15.26 8.46
C ASP A 33 2.17 15.44 7.14
N GLN A 34 3.50 15.35 7.15
CA GLN A 34 4.32 15.43 5.94
C GLN A 34 3.99 14.27 4.99
N ALA A 35 3.88 13.06 5.53
CA ALA A 35 3.55 11.88 4.75
C ALA A 35 2.15 11.98 4.17
N ALA A 36 1.15 12.41 4.94
CA ALA A 36 -0.22 12.61 4.47
C ALA A 36 -0.31 13.68 3.37
N ALA A 37 0.37 14.81 3.55
CA ALA A 37 0.44 15.87 2.55
C ALA A 37 1.11 15.37 1.25
N TYR A 38 2.20 14.61 1.39
CA TYR A 38 2.89 14.08 0.22
C TYR A 38 2.07 13.00 -0.50
N CYS A 39 1.45 12.08 0.24
CA CYS A 39 0.53 11.08 -0.30
C CYS A 39 -0.60 11.75 -1.08
N SER A 40 -1.17 12.84 -0.55
CA SER A 40 -2.21 13.61 -1.23
C SER A 40 -1.73 14.24 -2.55
N LYS A 41 -0.50 14.80 -2.59
CA LYS A 41 0.09 15.33 -3.82
C LYS A 41 0.27 14.24 -4.88
N LEU A 42 0.74 13.05 -4.47
CA LEU A 42 0.93 11.91 -5.36
C LEU A 42 -0.40 11.39 -5.92
N SER A 43 -1.41 11.25 -5.05
CA SER A 43 -2.77 10.86 -5.44
C SER A 43 -3.39 11.83 -6.43
N TRP A 44 -3.20 13.15 -6.22
CA TRP A 44 -3.68 14.17 -7.15
C TRP A 44 -3.00 14.05 -8.51
N ALA A 45 -1.66 13.92 -8.55
CA ALA A 45 -0.92 13.77 -9.80
C ALA A 45 -1.35 12.51 -10.59
N TYR A 46 -1.60 11.40 -9.89
CA TYR A 46 -2.10 10.18 -10.53
C TYR A 46 -3.55 10.34 -11.02
N GLY A 47 -4.41 10.99 -10.23
CA GLY A 47 -5.77 11.30 -10.62
C GLY A 47 -5.83 12.16 -11.89
N GLU A 48 -4.97 13.17 -12.00
CA GLU A 48 -4.88 14.03 -13.19
C GLU A 48 -4.42 13.24 -14.43
N TYR A 49 -3.45 12.34 -14.27
CA TYR A 49 -3.01 11.43 -15.32
C TYR A 49 -4.17 10.56 -15.84
N VAL A 50 -4.96 9.97 -14.95
CA VAL A 50 -6.14 9.17 -15.35
C VAL A 50 -7.20 10.05 -16.01
N ALA A 51 -7.49 11.23 -15.44
CA ALA A 51 -8.50 12.16 -15.95
C ALA A 51 -8.15 12.68 -17.36
N SER A 52 -6.86 12.78 -17.70
CA SER A 52 -6.41 13.16 -19.05
C SER A 52 -6.67 12.10 -20.14
N GLY A 53 -7.24 10.94 -19.77
CA GLY A 53 -7.48 9.82 -20.69
C GLY A 53 -6.21 9.00 -20.99
N MET A 54 -5.06 9.40 -20.44
CA MET A 54 -3.78 8.73 -20.62
C MET A 54 -3.63 7.49 -19.74
N GLY A 55 -4.50 7.33 -18.73
CA GLY A 55 -4.59 6.17 -17.83
C GLY A 55 -5.29 4.95 -18.41
N ASP A 56 -5.92 5.07 -19.59
CA ASP A 56 -6.46 3.94 -20.35
C ASP A 56 -5.30 3.25 -21.08
N SER A 57 -4.48 2.53 -20.31
CA SER A 57 -3.41 1.71 -20.88
C SER A 57 -4.05 0.48 -21.51
N THR A 58 -4.20 0.55 -22.83
CA THR A 58 -4.28 -0.57 -23.80
C THR A 58 -4.37 -1.96 -23.16
N ASN A 59 -5.54 -2.61 -23.23
CA ASN A 59 -5.91 -4.05 -23.19
C ASN A 59 -4.91 -5.16 -22.73
N ASP A 60 -3.88 -4.85 -21.95
CA ASP A 60 -2.85 -5.76 -21.46
C ASP A 60 -3.01 -5.89 -19.93
N ASP A 61 -2.94 -7.12 -19.42
CA ASP A 61 -3.18 -7.44 -18.00
C ASP A 61 -2.31 -6.60 -17.02
N ASP A 62 -1.10 -6.22 -17.45
CA ASP A 62 -0.16 -5.38 -16.70
C ASP A 62 -0.62 -3.91 -16.52
N GLY A 63 -1.44 -3.40 -17.44
CA GLY A 63 -2.04 -2.06 -17.34
C GLY A 63 -3.13 -2.04 -16.28
N THR A 64 -3.99 -3.06 -16.30
CA THR A 64 -5.11 -3.22 -15.35
C THR A 64 -4.61 -3.40 -13.91
N GLN A 65 -3.63 -4.27 -13.70
CA GLN A 65 -3.13 -4.56 -12.35
C GLN A 65 -2.51 -3.32 -11.68
N ALA A 66 -1.76 -2.54 -12.44
CA ALA A 66 -1.10 -1.38 -11.88
C ALA A 66 -2.02 -0.19 -11.65
N ASP A 67 -3.08 -0.09 -12.44
CA ASP A 67 -4.16 0.84 -12.16
C ASP A 67 -4.92 0.45 -10.88
N ILE A 68 -5.15 -0.85 -10.63
CA ILE A 68 -5.66 -1.35 -9.34
C ILE A 68 -4.70 -0.99 -8.20
N ASP A 69 -3.39 -1.24 -8.36
CA ASP A 69 -2.38 -0.93 -7.35
C ASP A 69 -2.36 0.57 -7.01
N ALA A 70 -2.48 1.45 -8.02
CA ALA A 70 -2.53 2.88 -7.80
C ALA A 70 -3.80 3.31 -7.07
N ARG A 71 -4.98 2.79 -7.46
CA ARG A 71 -6.25 3.08 -6.76
C ARG A 71 -6.23 2.57 -5.32
N LEU A 72 -5.67 1.40 -5.08
CA LEU A 72 -5.47 0.86 -3.73
C LEU A 72 -4.54 1.75 -2.91
N ALA A 73 -3.42 2.21 -3.48
CA ALA A 73 -2.51 3.11 -2.81
C ALA A 73 -3.16 4.47 -2.49
N ILE A 74 -4.02 5.00 -3.36
CA ILE A 74 -4.81 6.21 -3.07
C ILE A 74 -5.73 5.97 -1.86
N ALA A 75 -6.45 4.84 -1.81
CA ALA A 75 -7.27 4.49 -0.65
C ALA A 75 -6.44 4.38 0.63
N GLN A 76 -5.27 3.74 0.54
CA GLN A 76 -4.30 3.64 1.64
C GLN A 76 -3.79 5.02 2.10
N CYS A 77 -3.60 5.99 1.20
CA CYS A 77 -3.30 7.37 1.59
C CYS A 77 -4.42 7.95 2.47
N HIS A 78 -5.68 7.76 2.08
CA HIS A 78 -6.85 8.26 2.84
C HIS A 78 -6.99 7.59 4.21
N GLU A 79 -6.55 6.34 4.34
CA GLU A 79 -6.54 5.58 5.59
C GLU A 79 -5.30 5.85 6.47
N GLY A 80 -4.39 6.72 6.04
CA GLY A 80 -3.16 7.04 6.76
C GLY A 80 -2.04 6.00 6.61
N GLN A 81 -2.23 4.97 5.77
CA GLN A 81 -1.25 3.93 5.44
C GLN A 81 -0.20 4.44 4.43
N THR A 82 0.36 5.61 4.74
CA THR A 82 1.21 6.38 3.83
C THR A 82 2.54 5.71 3.52
N ALA A 83 3.13 4.96 4.47
CA ALA A 83 4.37 4.21 4.22
C ALA A 83 4.21 3.13 3.13
N ALA A 84 3.03 2.51 3.02
CA ALA A 84 2.75 1.54 1.96
C ALA A 84 2.34 2.22 0.64
N ALA A 85 1.54 3.29 0.73
CA ALA A 85 0.97 3.98 -0.43
C ALA A 85 1.98 4.81 -1.22
N ILE A 86 2.81 5.63 -0.55
CA ILE A 86 3.77 6.54 -1.19
C ILE A 86 4.67 5.83 -2.21
N PRO A 87 5.37 4.73 -1.88
CA PRO A 87 6.27 4.08 -2.84
C PRO A 87 5.52 3.47 -4.04
N VAL A 88 4.26 3.05 -3.87
CA VAL A 88 3.43 2.57 -4.97
C VAL A 88 3.11 3.71 -5.93
N LEU A 89 2.53 4.81 -5.43
CA LEU A 89 2.16 5.94 -6.29
C LEU A 89 3.37 6.55 -7.01
N GLN A 90 4.49 6.70 -6.32
CA GLN A 90 5.71 7.18 -6.97
C GLN A 90 6.19 6.25 -8.09
N ARG A 91 6.10 4.92 -7.89
CA ARG A 91 6.46 3.94 -8.92
C ARG A 91 5.52 4.03 -10.11
N GLU A 92 4.22 4.09 -9.87
CA GLU A 92 3.22 4.16 -10.94
C GLU A 92 3.32 5.46 -11.75
N LEU A 93 3.54 6.60 -11.10
CA LEU A 93 3.82 7.86 -11.79
C LEU A 93 5.06 7.74 -12.70
N ARG A 94 6.17 7.19 -12.19
CA ARG A 94 7.40 6.97 -12.98
C ARG A 94 7.18 6.01 -14.15
N ARG A 95 6.49 4.90 -13.92
CA ARG A 95 6.18 3.88 -14.93
C ARG A 95 5.39 4.50 -16.09
N ASN A 96 4.42 5.36 -15.77
CA ASN A 96 3.61 6.09 -16.73
C ASN A 96 4.27 7.38 -17.26
N LYS A 97 5.55 7.60 -16.94
CA LYS A 97 6.33 8.80 -17.34
C LYS A 97 5.70 10.12 -16.91
N VAL A 98 4.88 10.10 -15.85
CA VAL A 98 4.34 11.28 -15.20
C VAL A 98 5.38 11.82 -14.21
N PRO A 99 5.69 13.13 -14.23
CA PRO A 99 6.62 13.71 -13.25
C PRO A 99 6.17 13.43 -11.82
N VAL A 100 7.09 12.95 -10.98
CA VAL A 100 6.82 12.73 -9.55
C VAL A 100 6.97 14.06 -8.81
N PRO A 101 5.92 14.55 -8.11
CA PRO A 101 6.01 15.73 -7.28
C PRO A 101 7.09 15.61 -6.19
N PRO A 102 7.71 16.73 -5.78
CA PRO A 102 8.61 16.73 -4.63
C PRO A 102 7.84 16.44 -3.33
N ALA A 103 8.53 15.75 -2.41
CA ALA A 103 8.07 15.45 -1.06
C ALA A 103 7.79 16.74 -0.27
#